data_AF-A0A848UGN1-F1
#
_entry.id   AF-A0A848UGN1-F1
#
_cell.length_a   1.000
_cell.length_b   1.000
_cell.length_c   1.000
_cell.angle_alpha   90.00
_cell.angle_beta   90.00
_cell.angle_gamma   90.00
#
_symmetry.space_group_name_H-M   'P 1'
#
loop_
_entity.id
_entity.type
_entity.pdbx_description
1 polymer ?
#
loop_
_entity_poly.entity_id
_entity_poly.type
_entity_poly.pdbx_seq_one_letter_code
_entity_poly.pdbx_strand_id
1 'polypeptide(L)'
;MPDAFELVRTLAADDLDGRDNETPGSERAQDVLVEWLTAFATPLPGAEGFRQSFDEGTNLIGVVTGAELPDEYVVIGAHYDHLSGVACAGQTVDDTVCNGAADNAAGVAAAIS
;
A
#
# COMPACT_ATOMS: atom_id res chain seq x y z
N MET A 1 17.26 2.85 -3.04
CA MET A 1 15.81 2.66 -2.98
C MET A 1 15.57 1.26 -2.44
N PRO A 2 14.57 1.09 -1.59
CA PRO A 2 14.11 -0.24 -1.19
C PRO A 2 13.76 -1.11 -2.42
N ASP A 3 13.88 -2.43 -2.32
CA ASP A 3 13.68 -3.35 -3.45
C ASP A 3 12.19 -3.58 -3.74
N ALA A 4 11.76 -3.31 -4.98
CA ALA A 4 10.38 -3.52 -5.44
C ALA A 4 9.91 -4.96 -5.21
N PHE A 5 10.81 -5.93 -5.43
CA PHE A 5 10.48 -7.33 -5.27
C PHE A 5 10.25 -7.68 -3.78
N GLU A 6 11.01 -7.07 -2.87
CA GLU A 6 10.81 -7.24 -1.43
C GLU A 6 9.49 -6.62 -0.96
N LEU A 7 9.10 -5.44 -1.48
CA LEU A 7 7.82 -4.84 -1.15
C LEU A 7 6.65 -5.75 -1.52
N VAL A 8 6.70 -6.38 -2.70
CA VAL A 8 5.68 -7.36 -3.10
C VAL A 8 5.63 -8.53 -2.13
N ARG A 9 6.78 -9.08 -1.73
CA ARG A 9 6.82 -10.17 -0.74
C ARG A 9 6.24 -9.75 0.60
N THR A 10 6.56 -8.56 1.09
CA THR A 10 6.05 -8.07 2.38
C THR A 10 4.54 -7.88 2.33
N LEU A 11 4.02 -7.20 1.29
CA LEU A 11 2.59 -6.92 1.16
C LEU A 11 1.76 -8.18 0.87
N ALA A 12 2.37 -9.20 0.25
CA ALA A 12 1.74 -10.47 -0.04
C ALA A 12 2.03 -11.55 1.01
N ALA A 13 2.57 -11.21 2.18
CA ALA A 13 2.83 -12.18 3.24
C ALA A 13 1.53 -12.62 3.92
N ASP A 14 1.45 -13.90 4.30
CA ASP A 14 0.33 -14.46 5.08
C ASP A 14 0.07 -13.68 6.37
N ASP A 15 1.14 -13.12 6.96
CA ASP A 15 1.06 -12.31 8.17
C ASP A 15 0.13 -11.10 8.01
N LEU A 16 -0.05 -10.56 6.80
CA LEU A 16 -0.97 -9.45 6.53
C LEU A 16 -2.41 -9.91 6.28
N ASP A 17 -2.67 -11.22 6.27
CA ASP A 17 -4.01 -11.84 6.21
C ASP A 17 -4.89 -11.27 5.09
N GLY A 18 -4.32 -11.03 3.90
CA GLY A 18 -5.04 -10.48 2.76
C GLY A 18 -5.40 -8.99 2.86
N ARG A 19 -4.99 -8.31 3.94
CA ARG A 19 -4.92 -6.84 4.07
C ARG A 19 -6.21 -6.13 3.65
N ASP A 20 -7.38 -6.74 3.93
CA ASP A 20 -8.68 -6.12 3.70
C ASP A 20 -8.82 -4.84 4.54
N ASN A 21 -9.62 -3.91 4.04
CA ASN A 21 -9.75 -2.58 4.60
C ASN A 21 -10.17 -2.64 6.08
N GLU A 22 -9.63 -1.73 6.89
CA GLU A 22 -9.93 -1.62 8.34
C GLU A 22 -9.59 -2.87 9.18
N THR A 23 -8.84 -3.83 8.63
CA THR A 23 -8.31 -4.97 9.39
C THR A 23 -6.93 -4.66 9.98
N PRO A 24 -6.47 -5.42 11.00
CA PRO A 24 -5.09 -5.35 11.46
C PRO A 24 -4.06 -5.65 10.35
N GLY A 25 -4.44 -6.40 9.31
CA GLY A 25 -3.65 -6.60 8.10
C GLY A 25 -3.45 -5.31 7.32
N SER A 26 -4.53 -4.54 7.10
CA SER A 26 -4.47 -3.22 6.47
C SER A 26 -3.64 -2.23 7.29
N GLU A 27 -3.82 -2.15 8.61
CA GLU A 27 -3.04 -1.25 9.47
C GLU A 27 -1.53 -1.50 9.35
N ARG A 28 -1.12 -2.78 9.39
CA ARG A 28 0.29 -3.17 9.21
C ARG A 28 0.81 -2.92 7.80
N ALA A 29 -0.02 -3.15 6.77
CA ALA A 29 0.33 -2.79 5.40
C ALA A 29 0.57 -1.26 5.29
N GLN A 30 -0.24 -0.44 5.96
CA GLN A 30 -0.03 1.00 6.00
C GLN A 30 1.28 1.37 6.68
N ASP A 31 1.64 0.74 7.79
CA ASP A 31 2.91 1.00 8.48
C ASP A 31 4.12 0.74 7.57
N VAL A 32 4.14 -0.40 6.89
CA VAL A 32 5.18 -0.76 5.92
C VAL A 32 5.29 0.31 4.82
N LEU A 33 4.16 0.73 4.26
CA LEU A 33 4.14 1.70 3.17
C LEU A 33 4.53 3.11 3.62
N VAL A 34 4.15 3.51 4.83
CA VAL A 34 4.58 4.78 5.41
C VAL A 34 6.10 4.79 5.65
N GLU A 35 6.66 3.70 6.15
CA GLU A 35 8.12 3.55 6.29
C GLU A 35 8.81 3.68 4.92
N TRP A 36 8.24 3.04 3.90
CA TRP A 36 8.75 3.09 2.53
C TRP A 36 8.73 4.52 1.94
N LEU A 37 7.59 5.20 2.04
CA LEU A 37 7.40 6.56 1.54
C LEU A 37 8.32 7.56 2.25
N THR A 38 8.57 7.37 3.55
CA THR A 38 9.47 8.22 4.34
C THR A 38 10.89 8.28 3.78
N ALA A 39 11.32 7.26 3.01
CA ALA A 39 12.64 7.24 2.43
C ALA A 39 12.86 8.25 1.29
N PHE A 40 11.79 8.74 0.64
CA PHE A 40 11.92 9.57 -0.58
C PHE A 40 10.85 10.64 -0.79
N ALA A 41 9.73 10.58 -0.08
CA ALA A 41 8.62 11.51 -0.23
C ALA A 41 8.34 12.27 1.08
N THR A 42 7.60 13.37 0.98
CA THR A 42 7.03 14.07 2.14
C THR A 42 5.51 13.92 2.16
N PRO A 43 4.85 14.07 3.32
CA PRO A 43 3.39 14.18 3.37
C PRO A 43 2.85 15.30 2.46
N LEU A 44 1.56 15.17 2.10
CA LEU A 44 0.84 16.23 1.42
C LEU A 44 0.91 17.55 2.22
N PRO A 45 1.21 18.71 1.60
CA PRO A 45 1.23 19.98 2.31
C PRO A 45 -0.08 20.25 3.06
N GLY A 46 0.02 20.48 4.37
CA GLY A 46 -1.13 20.70 5.26
C GLY A 46 -1.73 19.45 5.89
N ALA A 47 -1.25 18.25 5.54
CA ALA A 47 -1.63 17.01 6.22
C ALA A 47 -0.80 16.76 7.50
N GLU A 48 -1.35 15.97 8.41
CA GLU A 48 -0.66 15.53 9.63
C GLU A 48 0.44 14.48 9.35
N GLY A 49 0.33 13.76 8.23
CA GLY A 49 1.26 12.73 7.82
C GLY A 49 0.85 12.11 6.48
N PHE A 50 1.44 10.97 6.14
CA PHE A 50 1.15 10.27 4.88
C PHE A 50 -0.28 9.69 4.82
N ARG A 51 -0.88 9.39 5.98
CA ARG A 51 -2.23 8.82 6.09
C ARG A 51 -3.30 9.90 5.88
N GLN A 52 -4.26 9.60 5.00
CA GLN A 52 -5.43 10.41 4.69
C GLN A 52 -6.69 9.56 4.93
N SER A 53 -7.17 9.57 6.17
CA SER A 53 -8.33 8.77 6.59
C SER A 53 -9.66 9.40 6.15
N PHE A 54 -10.62 8.54 5.83
CA PHE A 54 -12.02 8.89 5.50
C PHE A 54 -12.95 7.85 6.15
N ASP A 55 -14.27 8.01 5.98
CA ASP A 55 -15.28 7.23 6.71
C ASP A 55 -15.11 5.70 6.59
N GLU A 56 -14.54 5.21 5.48
CA GLU A 56 -14.40 3.77 5.18
C GLU A 56 -12.99 3.48 4.64
N GLY A 57 -11.94 3.94 5.34
CA GLY A 57 -10.56 3.54 5.04
C GLY A 57 -9.53 4.66 5.15
N THR A 58 -8.32 4.37 4.68
CA THR A 58 -7.19 5.31 4.73
C THR A 58 -6.39 5.25 3.45
N ASN A 59 -6.24 6.38 2.77
CA ASN A 59 -5.31 6.52 1.66
C ASN A 59 -3.91 6.88 2.19
N LEU A 60 -2.86 6.53 1.43
CA LEU A 60 -1.49 6.95 1.70
C LEU A 60 -1.00 7.85 0.57
N ILE A 61 -0.60 9.08 0.89
CA ILE A 61 -0.16 10.07 -0.09
C ILE A 61 1.23 10.57 0.28
N GLY A 62 2.19 10.35 -0.63
CA GLY A 62 3.52 10.94 -0.60
C GLY A 62 3.72 11.90 -1.77
N VAL A 63 4.41 13.01 -1.52
CA VAL A 63 4.70 14.06 -2.50
C VAL A 63 6.20 14.17 -2.70
N VAL A 64 6.61 14.23 -3.97
CA VAL A 64 7.96 14.60 -4.38
C VAL A 64 7.85 15.92 -5.14
N THR A 65 8.33 17.00 -4.55
CA THR A 65 8.19 18.35 -5.13
C THR A 65 9.01 18.47 -6.42
N GLY A 66 8.37 18.88 -7.51
CA GLY A 66 9.03 19.16 -8.78
C GLY A 66 10.07 20.29 -8.65
N ALA A 67 11.22 20.12 -9.28
CA ALA A 67 12.29 21.11 -9.21
C ALA A 67 11.99 22.40 -10.00
N GLU A 68 11.21 22.30 -11.09
CA GLU A 68 10.89 23.43 -11.99
C GLU A 68 9.41 23.85 -11.92
N LEU A 69 8.49 22.89 -11.82
CA LEU A 69 7.04 23.10 -11.82
C LEU A 69 6.41 22.55 -10.52
N PRO A 70 6.66 23.17 -9.36
CA PRO A 70 6.21 22.64 -8.06
C PRO A 70 4.69 22.66 -7.86
N ASP A 71 3.96 23.42 -8.68
CA ASP A 71 2.50 23.53 -8.63
C ASP A 71 1.79 22.66 -9.70
N GLU A 72 2.55 21.88 -10.48
CA GLU A 72 2.02 20.90 -11.44
C GLU A 72 2.20 19.48 -10.93
N TYR A 73 1.16 18.66 -11.06
CA TYR A 73 1.11 17.34 -10.43
C TYR A 73 0.98 16.23 -11.46
N VAL A 74 1.81 15.19 -11.30
CA VAL A 74 1.60 13.87 -11.89
C VAL A 74 1.21 12.94 -10.76
N VAL A 75 0.07 12.25 -10.90
CA VAL A 75 -0.41 11.31 -9.89
C VAL A 75 -0.22 9.89 -10.41
N ILE A 76 0.50 9.08 -9.62
CA ILE A 76 0.70 7.66 -9.84
C ILE A 76 0.18 6.96 -8.59
N GLY A 77 -0.56 5.86 -8.74
CA GLY A 77 -1.14 5.17 -7.61
C GLY A 77 -1.55 3.74 -7.90
N ALA A 78 -1.81 3.01 -6.82
CA ALA A 78 -2.34 1.64 -6.78
C ALA A 78 -3.12 1.48 -5.47
N HIS A 79 -3.98 0.45 -5.39
CA HIS A 79 -4.66 0.13 -4.13
C HIS A 79 -3.84 -0.89 -3.33
N TYR A 80 -3.79 -0.72 -2.01
CA TYR A 80 -2.99 -1.56 -1.12
C TYR A 80 -3.84 -2.48 -0.24
N ASP A 81 -5.16 -2.38 -0.31
CA ASP A 81 -6.06 -3.36 0.26
C ASP A 81 -6.17 -4.59 -0.65
N HIS A 82 -6.61 -5.70 -0.08
CA HIS A 82 -7.11 -6.83 -0.85
C HIS A 82 -8.24 -7.54 -0.09
N LEU A 83 -8.31 -8.87 -0.13
CA LEU A 83 -9.46 -9.63 0.35
C LEU A 83 -9.11 -10.45 1.59
N SER A 84 -9.98 -10.42 2.59
CA SER A 84 -9.86 -11.24 3.80
C SER A 84 -11.20 -11.90 4.12
N GLY A 85 -11.18 -13.12 4.66
CA GLY A 85 -12.41 -13.82 5.10
C GLY A 85 -13.40 -14.21 3.98
N VAL A 86 -12.98 -14.10 2.71
CA VAL A 86 -13.78 -14.46 1.53
C VAL A 86 -13.05 -15.47 0.65
N ALA A 87 -13.79 -16.11 -0.25
CA ALA A 87 -13.21 -17.07 -1.19
C ALA A 87 -12.48 -16.35 -2.35
N CYS A 88 -11.20 -16.65 -2.55
CA CYS A 88 -10.44 -16.23 -3.74
C CYS A 88 -9.86 -17.43 -4.49
N ALA A 89 -9.42 -17.19 -5.73
CA ALA A 89 -8.90 -18.24 -6.58
C ALA A 89 -7.61 -18.84 -5.98
N GLY A 90 -7.57 -20.18 -5.90
CA GLY A 90 -6.38 -20.91 -5.43
C GLY A 90 -6.40 -21.29 -3.95
N GLN A 91 -7.38 -20.84 -3.17
CA GLN A 91 -7.53 -21.26 -1.78
C GLN A 91 -7.74 -22.77 -1.65
N THR A 92 -7.25 -23.31 -0.54
CA THR A 92 -7.48 -24.68 -0.09
C THR A 92 -8.03 -24.68 1.33
N VAL A 93 -8.38 -25.85 1.86
CA VAL A 93 -8.79 -25.97 3.28
C VAL A 93 -7.68 -25.59 4.25
N ASP A 94 -6.42 -25.68 3.82
CA ASP A 94 -5.23 -25.40 4.64
C ASP A 94 -4.63 -24.00 4.35
N ASP A 95 -5.08 -23.34 3.28
CA ASP A 95 -4.61 -22.01 2.86
C ASP A 95 -5.80 -21.18 2.39
N THR A 96 -6.23 -20.28 3.27
CA THR A 96 -7.38 -19.41 3.05
C THR A 96 -6.99 -17.95 2.84
N VAL A 97 -5.71 -17.62 2.75
CA VAL A 97 -5.27 -16.22 2.66
C VAL A 97 -5.30 -15.77 1.20
N CYS A 98 -5.85 -14.59 0.93
CA CYS A 98 -5.78 -13.96 -0.39
C CYS A 98 -4.63 -12.96 -0.40
N ASN A 99 -3.41 -13.43 -0.70
CA ASN A 99 -2.19 -12.63 -0.55
C ASN A 99 -2.11 -11.40 -1.47
N GLY A 100 -2.75 -11.41 -2.64
CA GLY A 100 -2.81 -10.21 -3.49
C GLY A 100 -1.50 -9.77 -4.11
N ALA A 101 -0.59 -10.72 -4.39
CA ALA A 101 0.70 -10.40 -4.99
C ALA A 101 0.55 -9.62 -6.32
N ALA A 102 -0.34 -10.07 -7.20
CA ALA A 102 -0.65 -9.39 -8.45
C ALA A 102 -1.74 -8.32 -8.30
N ASP A 103 -2.69 -8.54 -7.37
CA ASP A 103 -3.83 -7.66 -7.09
C ASP A 103 -3.81 -7.27 -5.59
N ASN A 104 -3.06 -6.25 -5.19
CA ASN A 104 -2.31 -5.34 -6.05
C ASN A 104 -0.98 -4.91 -5.42
N ALA A 105 -0.32 -5.82 -4.71
CA ALA A 105 1.02 -5.56 -4.16
C ALA A 105 2.03 -5.18 -5.26
N ALA A 106 1.96 -5.82 -6.44
CA ALA A 106 2.80 -5.49 -7.59
C ALA A 106 2.57 -4.07 -8.12
N GLY A 107 1.33 -3.59 -8.20
CA GLY A 107 1.04 -2.21 -8.62
C GLY A 107 1.51 -1.19 -7.59
N VAL A 108 1.37 -1.50 -6.29
CA VAL A 108 1.94 -0.67 -5.22
C VAL A 108 3.45 -0.57 -5.37
N ALA A 109 4.14 -1.69 -5.54
CA ALA A 109 5.58 -1.70 -5.74
C ALA A 109 6.01 -0.91 -6.99
N ALA A 110 5.28 -1.04 -8.10
CA ALA A 110 5.55 -0.27 -9.30
C ALA A 110 5.33 1.25 -9.12
N ALA A 111 4.42 1.65 -8.23
CA ALA A 111 4.14 3.06 -7.97
C ALA A 111 5.21 3.74 -7.10
N ILE A 112 5.89 3.01 -6.21
CA ILE A 112 6.71 3.62 -5.13
C ILE A 112 8.15 3.09 -5.01
N SER A 113 8.66 2.33 -6.00
CA SER A 113 10.03 1.79 -5.99
C SER A 113 10.94 2.41 -7.05
#